data_AF-A0A3P8R423-F1
#
_entry.id   AF-A0A3P8R423-F1
#
_cell.length_a   1.000
_cell.length_b   1.000
_cell.length_c   1.000
_cell.angle_alpha   90.00
_cell.angle_beta   90.00
_cell.angle_gamma   90.00
#
_symmetry.space_group_name_H-M   'P 1'
#
loop_
_entity.id
_entity.type
_entity.pdbx_description
1 polymer ?
#
loop_
_entity_poly.entity_id
_entity_poly.type
_entity_poly.pdbx_seq_one_letter_code
_entity_poly.pdbx_strand_id
1 'polypeptide(L)'
;MESQRVQSSYRKRFGPQSSSSSGVRIGGLSSSRLSWHGTPRNVTHSSPVSRISLGSSSTALLLGSPVDRLDFSADSLLKAQYKETRTNEKMEMMGLNDRFASYIEKVRLLEQQNKVLVAELNQLKGKEPSRLGDIYQEELRELRRQVDGLTNNKARLEVERDNLAADLAVLKQKLQDEIGLRQDAENNLNGFRQDVDEASLNRVQLERKIDALQDEINFLKKIHEEELRELQEQIMAQQVHVDLDVSKPDLTAALRDIRVQYENMASSNMQETEEWYRSKFADLTDAANRNAEALRQAKQEANEYRRQIQVVTCDLEALRGTNESLERQLREMEERCAMETAGYQDTVSRLEEEIQALKEEMARHLQEYQDLLNVKLALDIEIATYRKLLEGEESRITIPVQSFSNMQFRETNLDTKTPEAHVKRSILVRTVETRDGEVYIAYLTLLTTNLFI
;
A
#
# COMPACT_ATOMS: atom_id res chain seq x y z
N MET A 1 -5.02 -64.54 -35.09
CA MET A 1 -5.50 -63.96 -36.35
C MET A 1 -6.45 -62.83 -35.98
N GLU A 2 -6.12 -61.54 -36.08
CA GLU A 2 -4.85 -60.79 -36.20
C GLU A 2 -5.04 -59.53 -35.32
N SER A 3 -4.06 -58.92 -34.61
CA SER A 3 -2.62 -58.76 -34.81
C SER A 3 -2.20 -57.87 -35.97
N GLN A 4 -2.36 -56.54 -35.82
CA GLN A 4 -1.33 -55.48 -36.06
C GLN A 4 -1.97 -54.07 -36.00
N ARG A 5 -1.25 -52.95 -35.78
CA ARG A 5 -0.05 -52.56 -34.99
C ARG A 5 0.30 -51.11 -35.40
N VAL A 6 0.63 -50.22 -34.45
CA VAL A 6 1.58 -49.07 -34.61
C VAL A 6 1.13 -47.99 -35.65
N GLN A 7 1.15 -46.67 -35.42
CA GLN A 7 2.20 -45.74 -34.94
C GLN A 7 1.55 -44.70 -33.99
N SER A 8 2.20 -44.11 -32.98
CA SER A 8 3.60 -43.69 -32.76
C SER A 8 4.06 -42.38 -33.44
N SER A 9 3.50 -41.25 -32.96
CA SER A 9 4.25 -40.07 -32.46
C SER A 9 5.11 -39.16 -33.37
N TYR A 10 5.44 -37.98 -32.82
CA TYR A 10 6.59 -37.10 -33.10
C TYR A 10 6.67 -36.27 -34.41
N ARG A 11 6.22 -35.00 -34.34
CA ARG A 11 6.97 -33.75 -34.70
C ARG A 11 6.10 -32.49 -34.45
N LYS A 12 6.62 -31.30 -34.13
CA LYS A 12 8.02 -30.82 -33.94
C LYS A 12 8.15 -30.07 -32.60
N ARG A 13 9.40 -30.00 -32.08
CA ARG A 13 9.83 -28.90 -31.18
C ARG A 13 9.93 -27.60 -31.97
N PHE A 14 9.70 -26.44 -31.34
CA PHE A 14 10.57 -25.25 -31.43
C PHE A 14 10.15 -24.20 -30.38
N GLY A 15 11.09 -23.77 -29.55
CA GLY A 15 11.12 -22.38 -29.06
C GLY A 15 11.77 -21.48 -30.12
N PRO A 16 11.96 -20.18 -29.85
CA PRO A 16 12.71 -19.75 -28.67
C PRO A 16 12.04 -18.65 -27.83
N GLN A 17 12.75 -18.21 -26.80
CA GLN A 17 12.46 -17.04 -25.98
C GLN A 17 12.48 -15.76 -26.82
N SER A 18 11.67 -14.76 -26.44
CA SER A 18 11.82 -13.38 -26.90
C SER A 18 11.71 -12.42 -25.71
N SER A 19 12.84 -11.86 -25.29
CA SER A 19 12.93 -10.88 -24.20
C SER A 19 12.37 -9.51 -24.61
N SER A 20 11.37 -9.01 -23.89
CA SER A 20 10.88 -7.63 -23.99
C SER A 20 11.52 -6.75 -22.91
N SER A 21 12.77 -6.34 -23.13
CA SER A 21 13.50 -5.46 -22.21
C SER A 21 13.08 -3.99 -22.37
N SER A 22 12.28 -3.48 -21.44
CA SER A 22 11.95 -2.04 -21.34
C SER A 22 13.14 -1.25 -20.78
N GLY A 23 14.13 -0.96 -21.64
CA GLY A 23 15.38 -0.33 -21.24
C GLY A 23 15.21 1.13 -20.77
N VAL A 24 15.62 1.41 -19.54
CA VAL A 24 15.75 2.78 -19.01
C VAL A 24 16.82 3.53 -19.80
N ARG A 25 16.45 4.66 -20.42
CA ARG A 25 17.41 5.54 -21.12
C ARG A 25 18.04 6.52 -20.14
N ILE A 26 19.20 6.17 -19.60
CA ILE A 26 20.05 7.11 -18.85
C ILE A 26 20.65 8.11 -19.85
N GLY A 27 20.15 9.35 -19.84
CA GLY A 27 20.74 10.47 -20.55
C GLY A 27 21.87 11.09 -19.73
N GLY A 28 23.11 10.93 -20.16
CA GLY A 28 24.28 11.41 -19.42
C GLY A 28 24.62 12.89 -19.69
N LEU A 29 24.93 13.60 -18.61
CA LEU A 29 25.94 14.66 -18.46
C LEU A 29 26.03 15.79 -19.50
N SER A 30 25.99 17.03 -19.00
CA SER A 30 26.87 18.11 -19.51
C SER A 30 27.23 19.07 -18.38
N SER A 31 28.52 19.38 -18.23
CA SER A 31 29.06 20.16 -17.11
C SER A 31 30.10 21.19 -17.57
N SER A 32 29.73 22.47 -17.53
CA SER A 32 30.58 23.63 -17.78
C SER A 32 29.97 24.85 -17.07
N ARG A 33 30.51 25.37 -15.97
CA ARG A 33 31.80 26.09 -15.77
C ARG A 33 31.85 27.52 -16.36
N LEU A 34 31.89 28.48 -15.43
CA LEU A 34 32.77 29.67 -15.38
C LEU A 34 32.65 30.80 -16.44
N SER A 35 32.06 31.94 -16.03
CA SER A 35 32.43 33.35 -16.32
C SER A 35 31.28 34.24 -15.79
N TRP A 36 31.38 35.29 -14.96
CA TRP A 36 32.38 36.35 -14.69
C TRP A 36 32.72 37.22 -15.91
N HIS A 37 32.54 38.55 -15.76
CA HIS A 37 32.42 39.64 -16.77
C HIS A 37 30.96 39.91 -17.21
N GLY A 38 30.47 41.15 -17.31
CA GLY A 38 31.03 42.46 -16.93
C GLY A 38 30.00 43.60 -17.17
N THR A 39 30.10 44.69 -16.42
CA THR A 39 29.33 45.95 -16.62
C THR A 39 29.89 46.73 -17.83
N PRO A 40 29.24 47.76 -18.46
CA PRO A 40 28.54 48.87 -17.76
C PRO A 40 27.42 49.70 -18.49
N ARG A 41 26.79 50.62 -17.71
CA ARG A 41 26.11 51.88 -18.15
C ARG A 41 24.82 51.71 -18.99
N ASN A 42 23.96 52.71 -19.22
CA ASN A 42 23.88 54.15 -18.85
C ASN A 42 22.37 54.57 -18.78
N VAL A 43 21.93 55.71 -18.23
CA VAL A 43 22.61 56.83 -17.54
C VAL A 43 22.20 56.83 -16.04
N THR A 44 21.53 57.78 -15.34
CA THR A 44 21.00 59.17 -15.54
C THR A 44 21.29 60.02 -14.29
N HIS A 45 20.93 61.32 -14.29
CA HIS A 45 21.13 62.25 -13.17
C HIS A 45 19.94 63.19 -12.95
N SER A 46 19.70 63.63 -11.71
CA SER A 46 19.23 64.99 -11.40
C SER A 46 19.45 65.33 -9.92
N SER A 47 20.03 66.50 -9.63
CA SER A 47 20.46 66.94 -8.29
C SER A 47 19.40 67.75 -7.53
N PRO A 48 19.45 67.84 -6.18
CA PRO A 48 18.72 68.87 -5.43
C PRO A 48 19.31 70.26 -5.70
N VAL A 49 18.47 71.29 -5.62
CA VAL A 49 18.84 72.69 -5.93
C VAL A 49 19.25 73.46 -4.68
N SER A 50 20.49 73.95 -4.66
CA SER A 50 20.97 74.93 -3.67
C SER A 50 20.31 76.30 -3.87
N ARG A 51 20.01 77.02 -2.78
CA ARG A 51 19.70 78.46 -2.84
C ARG A 51 20.93 79.29 -2.46
N ILE A 52 21.11 80.39 -3.16
CA ILE A 52 22.17 81.39 -2.93
C ILE A 52 21.53 82.62 -2.31
N SER A 53 22.16 83.21 -1.29
CA SER A 53 21.91 84.60 -0.87
C SER A 53 23.22 85.21 -0.36
N LEU A 54 23.47 86.47 -0.71
CA LEU A 54 24.79 87.11 -0.61
C LEU A 54 24.97 87.88 0.71
N GLY A 55 26.24 88.06 1.13
CA GLY A 55 26.66 89.31 1.82
C GLY A 55 26.93 90.41 0.79
N SER A 56 27.23 91.68 1.10
CA SER A 56 27.70 92.37 2.32
C SER A 56 27.36 93.90 2.10
N SER A 57 27.67 94.92 2.91
CA SER A 57 28.59 95.13 4.05
C SER A 57 28.04 96.19 5.02
N SER A 58 28.79 96.45 6.10
CA SER A 58 28.44 97.40 7.17
C SER A 58 28.88 98.85 6.89
N THR A 59 28.09 99.83 7.33
CA THR A 59 28.56 101.18 7.71
C THR A 59 27.81 101.66 8.95
N ALA A 60 28.47 102.45 9.80
CA ALA A 60 27.94 102.96 11.08
C ALA A 60 28.05 104.50 11.15
N LEU A 61 28.03 105.06 12.37
CA LEU A 61 28.08 106.50 12.72
C LEU A 61 26.75 107.26 12.55
N LEU A 62 26.50 108.38 13.25
CA LEU A 62 26.55 108.68 14.70
C LEU A 62 26.02 110.12 14.91
N LEU A 63 25.14 110.32 15.90
CA LEU A 63 24.93 111.57 16.68
C LEU A 63 24.59 112.90 15.95
N GLY A 64 23.61 113.67 16.48
CA GLY A 64 23.61 115.14 16.31
C GLY A 64 22.27 115.82 15.98
N SER A 65 21.71 116.54 16.96
CA SER A 65 20.88 117.75 16.80
C SER A 65 21.79 118.93 17.24
N PRO A 66 21.63 120.22 16.83
CA PRO A 66 20.34 120.89 16.60
C PRO A 66 20.26 122.09 15.59
N VAL A 67 19.02 122.60 15.42
CA VAL A 67 18.60 124.02 15.19
C VAL A 67 18.91 124.75 13.85
N ASP A 68 17.83 125.35 13.33
CA ASP A 68 17.67 126.49 12.41
C ASP A 68 18.73 126.85 11.36
N ARG A 69 18.36 126.65 10.08
CA ARG A 69 18.03 127.79 9.19
C ARG A 69 17.17 127.39 7.98
N LEU A 70 16.37 128.35 7.49
CA LEU A 70 15.50 128.18 6.32
C LEU A 70 16.28 128.30 5.00
N ASP A 71 16.16 127.31 4.12
CA ASP A 71 16.40 127.44 2.68
C ASP A 71 15.34 126.64 1.90
N PHE A 72 14.52 127.36 1.13
CA PHE A 72 13.38 126.78 0.40
C PHE A 72 13.76 126.07 -0.92
N SER A 73 15.05 126.05 -1.30
CA SER A 73 15.50 125.32 -2.49
C SER A 73 15.60 123.80 -2.24
N ALA A 74 16.17 123.40 -1.10
CA ALA A 74 16.42 121.99 -0.77
C ALA A 74 15.12 121.18 -0.53
N ASP A 75 14.10 121.78 0.11
CA ASP A 75 12.83 121.09 0.41
C ASP A 75 12.09 120.64 -0.87
N SER A 76 12.23 121.39 -1.98
CA SER A 76 11.66 121.01 -3.27
C SER A 76 12.31 119.73 -3.82
N LEU A 77 13.65 119.64 -3.71
CA LEU A 77 14.44 118.50 -4.20
C LEU A 77 14.20 117.26 -3.34
N LEU A 78 14.16 117.41 -2.01
CA LEU A 78 13.79 116.35 -1.07
C LEU A 78 12.35 115.86 -1.32
N LYS A 79 11.40 116.76 -1.58
CA LYS A 79 10.00 116.41 -1.89
C LYS A 79 9.81 115.79 -3.29
N ALA A 80 10.76 116.00 -4.21
CA ALA A 80 10.86 115.24 -5.46
C ALA A 80 11.38 113.82 -5.19
N GLN A 81 12.50 113.67 -4.47
CA GLN A 81 13.01 112.35 -4.05
C GLN A 81 11.98 111.57 -3.23
N TYR A 82 11.24 112.19 -2.31
CA TYR A 82 10.21 111.52 -1.51
C TYR A 82 8.98 111.08 -2.33
N LYS A 83 8.74 111.69 -3.50
CA LYS A 83 7.77 111.17 -4.47
C LYS A 83 8.37 110.00 -5.24
N GLU A 84 9.63 110.12 -5.66
CA GLU A 84 10.35 109.11 -6.43
C GLU A 84 10.51 107.80 -5.64
N THR A 85 11.03 107.86 -4.40
CA THR A 85 11.10 106.71 -3.49
C THR A 85 9.73 106.12 -3.23
N ARG A 86 8.71 106.94 -2.94
CA ARG A 86 7.33 106.44 -2.73
C ARG A 86 6.72 105.83 -3.98
N THR A 87 7.09 106.27 -5.19
CA THR A 87 6.69 105.57 -6.43
C THR A 87 7.48 104.28 -6.65
N ASN A 88 8.74 104.23 -6.22
CA ASN A 88 9.58 103.03 -6.31
C ASN A 88 9.11 101.95 -5.31
N GLU A 89 8.90 102.31 -4.03
CA GLU A 89 8.25 101.49 -3.01
C GLU A 89 6.88 100.99 -3.48
N LYS A 90 6.07 101.85 -4.12
CA LYS A 90 4.78 101.44 -4.69
C LYS A 90 4.97 100.44 -5.83
N MET A 91 5.97 100.60 -6.68
CA MET A 91 6.28 99.68 -7.78
C MET A 91 6.80 98.33 -7.25
N GLU A 92 7.66 98.35 -6.22
CA GLU A 92 8.11 97.15 -5.51
C GLU A 92 6.95 96.43 -4.81
N MET A 93 6.08 97.16 -4.12
CA MET A 93 4.87 96.60 -3.50
C MET A 93 3.90 96.03 -4.55
N MET A 94 3.77 96.64 -5.73
CA MET A 94 2.99 96.07 -6.83
C MET A 94 3.66 94.79 -7.38
N GLY A 95 4.97 94.81 -7.62
CA GLY A 95 5.72 93.62 -8.06
C GLY A 95 5.74 92.48 -7.03
N LEU A 96 5.69 92.78 -5.74
CA LEU A 96 5.48 91.81 -4.67
C LEU A 96 4.05 91.28 -4.68
N ASN A 97 3.04 92.15 -4.86
CA ASN A 97 1.64 91.74 -4.91
C ASN A 97 1.33 90.86 -6.14
N ASP A 98 1.90 91.16 -7.31
CA ASP A 98 1.82 90.33 -8.51
C ASP A 98 2.49 88.96 -8.29
N ARG A 99 3.62 88.92 -7.57
CA ARG A 99 4.25 87.66 -7.15
C ARG A 99 3.36 86.89 -6.17
N PHE A 100 2.73 87.54 -5.20
CA PHE A 100 1.77 86.89 -4.29
C PHE A 100 0.53 86.38 -5.02
N ALA A 101 -0.01 87.13 -5.99
CA ALA A 101 -1.10 86.68 -6.86
C ALA A 101 -0.68 85.41 -7.63
N SER A 102 0.51 85.41 -8.26
CA SER A 102 1.04 84.22 -8.95
C SER A 102 1.25 83.01 -8.02
N TYR A 103 1.57 83.25 -6.74
CA TYR A 103 1.71 82.20 -5.74
C TYR A 103 0.35 81.65 -5.30
N ILE A 104 -0.66 82.51 -5.10
CA ILE A 104 -2.04 82.11 -4.80
C ILE A 104 -2.63 81.30 -5.97
N GLU A 105 -2.39 81.73 -7.21
CA GLU A 105 -2.80 81.01 -8.42
C GLU A 105 -2.15 79.62 -8.48
N LYS A 106 -0.85 79.53 -8.17
CA LYS A 106 -0.11 78.27 -8.10
C LYS A 106 -0.57 77.36 -6.95
N VAL A 107 -0.91 77.91 -5.79
CA VAL A 107 -1.49 77.14 -4.67
C VAL A 107 -2.87 76.61 -5.05
N ARG A 108 -3.73 77.41 -5.67
CA ARG A 108 -5.03 76.95 -6.20
C ARG A 108 -4.89 75.83 -7.24
N LEU A 109 -3.95 75.97 -8.17
CA LEU A 109 -3.66 74.93 -9.16
C LEU A 109 -3.19 73.62 -8.50
N LEU A 110 -2.29 73.71 -7.52
CA LEU A 110 -1.81 72.56 -6.75
C LEU A 110 -2.92 71.94 -5.89
N GLU A 111 -3.78 72.73 -5.25
CA GLU A 111 -4.97 72.23 -4.54
C GLU A 111 -5.94 71.52 -5.48
N GLN A 112 -6.18 72.06 -6.68
CA GLN A 112 -7.05 71.45 -7.68
C GLN A 112 -6.47 70.13 -8.19
N GLN A 113 -5.16 70.10 -8.49
CA GLN A 113 -4.45 68.86 -8.84
C GLN A 113 -4.51 67.83 -7.70
N ASN A 114 -4.33 68.24 -6.45
CA ASN A 114 -4.40 67.34 -5.30
C ASN A 114 -5.83 66.82 -5.06
N LYS A 115 -6.87 67.64 -5.28
CA LYS A 115 -8.28 67.22 -5.28
C LYS A 115 -8.57 66.18 -6.37
N VAL A 116 -8.00 66.34 -7.58
CA VAL A 116 -8.10 65.36 -8.67
C VAL A 116 -7.38 64.07 -8.31
N LEU A 117 -6.12 64.13 -7.85
CA LEU A 117 -5.34 62.96 -7.44
C LEU A 117 -6.01 62.18 -6.29
N VAL A 118 -6.62 62.86 -5.33
CA VAL A 118 -7.41 62.22 -4.25
C VAL A 118 -8.67 61.56 -4.82
N ALA A 119 -9.35 62.17 -5.79
CA ALA A 119 -10.51 61.56 -6.44
C ALA A 119 -10.12 60.31 -7.27
N GLU A 120 -9.01 60.38 -8.02
CA GLU A 120 -8.46 59.25 -8.77
C GLU A 120 -8.00 58.11 -7.84
N LEU A 121 -7.29 58.43 -6.75
CA LEU A 121 -6.85 57.47 -5.75
C LEU A 121 -8.04 56.78 -5.07
N ASN A 122 -9.11 57.52 -4.75
CA ASN A 122 -10.35 56.94 -4.23
C ASN A 122 -11.09 56.11 -5.29
N GLN A 123 -11.09 56.51 -6.56
CA GLN A 123 -11.68 55.71 -7.65
C GLN A 123 -10.89 54.42 -7.92
N LEU A 124 -9.57 54.43 -7.72
CA LEU A 124 -8.71 53.25 -7.81
C LEU A 124 -8.87 52.33 -6.59
N LYS A 125 -8.95 52.87 -5.37
CA LYS A 125 -9.30 52.08 -4.17
C LYS A 125 -10.70 51.48 -4.23
N GLY A 126 -11.66 52.17 -4.83
CA GLY A 126 -13.00 51.63 -5.11
C GLY A 126 -13.03 50.51 -6.18
N LYS A 127 -11.89 50.21 -6.81
CA LYS A 127 -11.71 49.11 -7.77
C LYS A 127 -10.82 48.02 -7.16
N GLU A 128 -11.18 47.53 -5.96
CA GLU A 128 -10.47 46.40 -5.36
C GLU A 128 -10.53 45.15 -6.26
N PRO A 129 -9.48 44.31 -6.29
CA PRO A 129 -9.39 43.13 -7.17
C PRO A 129 -10.24 41.93 -6.70
N SER A 130 -11.33 42.17 -5.94
CA SER A 130 -12.14 41.13 -5.29
C SER A 130 -12.60 40.06 -6.27
N ARG A 131 -13.27 40.45 -7.37
CA ARG A 131 -14.00 39.53 -8.27
C ARG A 131 -13.16 38.34 -8.79
N LEU A 132 -11.85 38.52 -9.01
CA LEU A 132 -10.99 37.42 -9.45
C LEU A 132 -10.61 36.50 -8.28
N GLY A 133 -10.34 37.06 -7.10
CA GLY A 133 -10.16 36.29 -5.87
C GLY A 133 -11.43 35.53 -5.46
N ASP A 134 -12.60 36.15 -5.61
CA ASP A 134 -13.91 35.53 -5.33
C ASP A 134 -14.16 34.30 -6.21
N ILE A 135 -13.86 34.41 -7.52
CA ILE A 135 -13.94 33.27 -8.46
C ILE A 135 -12.99 32.15 -8.05
N TYR A 136 -11.71 32.45 -7.78
CA TYR A 136 -10.76 31.42 -7.34
C TYR A 136 -11.11 30.81 -5.98
N GLN A 137 -11.77 31.54 -5.08
CA GLN A 137 -12.29 31.01 -3.82
C GLN A 137 -13.50 30.08 -4.04
N GLU A 138 -14.37 30.37 -5.02
CA GLU A 138 -15.49 29.49 -5.38
C GLU A 138 -14.98 28.19 -6.01
N GLU A 139 -14.08 28.27 -7.00
CA GLU A 139 -13.43 27.11 -7.61
C GLU A 139 -12.70 26.25 -6.55
N LEU A 140 -11.97 26.89 -5.62
CA LEU A 140 -11.31 26.18 -4.52
C LEU A 140 -12.31 25.53 -3.55
N ARG A 141 -13.50 26.11 -3.36
CA ARG A 141 -14.56 25.55 -2.51
C ARG A 141 -15.24 24.35 -3.18
N GLU A 142 -15.52 24.46 -4.47
CA GLU A 142 -16.10 23.37 -5.26
C GLU A 142 -15.12 22.19 -5.41
N LEU A 143 -13.83 22.46 -5.67
CA LEU A 143 -12.78 21.43 -5.67
C LEU A 143 -12.65 20.72 -4.31
N ARG A 144 -12.73 21.45 -3.19
CA ARG A 144 -12.80 20.83 -1.85
C ARG A 144 -14.03 19.95 -1.70
N ARG A 145 -15.22 20.45 -2.06
CA ARG A 145 -16.48 19.68 -2.02
C ARG A 145 -16.42 18.41 -2.87
N GLN A 146 -15.72 18.44 -4.02
CA GLN A 146 -15.47 17.28 -4.86
C GLN A 146 -14.49 16.30 -4.21
N VAL A 147 -13.40 16.76 -3.58
CA VAL A 147 -12.47 15.92 -2.80
C VAL A 147 -13.18 15.25 -1.63
N ASP A 148 -14.01 15.99 -0.89
CA ASP A 148 -14.80 15.45 0.23
C ASP A 148 -15.80 14.39 -0.27
N GLY A 149 -16.50 14.67 -1.39
CA GLY A 149 -17.41 13.74 -2.04
C GLY A 149 -16.72 12.45 -2.53
N LEU A 150 -15.57 12.58 -3.18
CA LEU A 150 -14.75 11.44 -3.61
C LEU A 150 -14.19 10.65 -2.42
N THR A 151 -13.82 11.30 -1.33
CA THR A 151 -13.32 10.65 -0.10
C THR A 151 -14.43 9.85 0.58
N ASN A 152 -15.64 10.41 0.69
CA ASN A 152 -16.82 9.70 1.21
C ASN A 152 -17.22 8.50 0.32
N ASN A 153 -17.21 8.69 -1.00
CA ASN A 153 -17.49 7.60 -1.95
C ASN A 153 -16.42 6.50 -1.88
N LYS A 154 -15.13 6.86 -1.74
CA LYS A 154 -14.03 5.92 -1.54
C LYS A 154 -14.23 5.10 -0.25
N ALA A 155 -14.44 5.77 0.89
CA ALA A 155 -14.63 5.10 2.17
C ALA A 155 -15.85 4.14 2.15
N ARG A 156 -16.94 4.55 1.47
CA ARG A 156 -18.09 3.66 1.23
C ARG A 156 -17.72 2.44 0.40
N LEU A 157 -17.00 2.61 -0.72
CA LEU A 157 -16.58 1.49 -1.58
C LEU A 157 -15.56 0.56 -0.89
N GLU A 158 -14.74 1.09 0.03
CA GLU A 158 -13.83 0.28 0.85
C GLU A 158 -14.62 -0.60 1.85
N VAL A 159 -15.68 -0.06 2.48
CA VAL A 159 -16.59 -0.86 3.33
C VAL A 159 -17.39 -1.88 2.50
N GLU A 160 -17.90 -1.51 1.33
CA GLU A 160 -18.60 -2.45 0.42
C GLU A 160 -17.66 -3.58 -0.06
N ARG A 161 -16.39 -3.27 -0.36
CA ARG A 161 -15.33 -4.26 -0.65
C ARG A 161 -15.12 -5.21 0.53
N ASP A 162 -14.99 -4.69 1.74
CA ASP A 162 -14.63 -5.50 2.91
C ASP A 162 -15.77 -6.41 3.37
N ASN A 163 -17.01 -5.94 3.26
CA ASN A 163 -18.19 -6.80 3.43
C ASN A 163 -18.21 -7.94 2.40
N LEU A 164 -18.01 -7.64 1.11
CA LEU A 164 -17.96 -8.67 0.06
C LEU A 164 -16.77 -9.63 0.23
N ALA A 165 -15.64 -9.16 0.77
CA ALA A 165 -14.49 -10.01 1.08
C ALA A 165 -14.79 -10.98 2.25
N ALA A 166 -15.51 -10.52 3.28
CA ALA A 166 -15.99 -11.35 4.37
C ALA A 166 -17.03 -12.39 3.89
N ASP A 167 -18.02 -11.98 3.09
CA ASP A 167 -19.00 -12.89 2.49
C ASP A 167 -18.33 -13.97 1.62
N LEU A 168 -17.35 -13.59 0.80
CA LEU A 168 -16.55 -14.53 0.01
C LEU A 168 -15.71 -15.48 0.86
N ALA A 169 -15.24 -15.06 2.04
CA ALA A 169 -14.54 -15.94 2.98
C ALA A 169 -15.51 -16.96 3.61
N VAL A 170 -16.69 -16.51 4.05
CA VAL A 170 -17.74 -17.38 4.61
C VAL A 170 -18.26 -18.38 3.57
N LEU A 171 -18.43 -17.96 2.32
CA LEU A 171 -18.83 -18.86 1.23
C LEU A 171 -17.74 -19.87 0.87
N LYS A 172 -16.46 -19.49 0.93
CA LYS A 172 -15.34 -20.43 0.74
C LYS A 172 -15.25 -21.46 1.87
N GLN A 173 -15.45 -21.06 3.12
CA GLN A 173 -15.48 -21.99 4.25
C GLN A 173 -16.60 -23.02 4.08
N LYS A 174 -17.84 -22.55 3.84
CA LYS A 174 -18.99 -23.43 3.59
C LYS A 174 -18.78 -24.38 2.42
N LEU A 175 -18.10 -23.94 1.36
CA LEU A 175 -17.75 -24.81 0.23
C LEU A 175 -16.73 -25.89 0.63
N GLN A 176 -15.75 -25.58 1.48
CA GLN A 176 -14.83 -26.59 2.01
C GLN A 176 -15.54 -27.57 2.95
N ASP A 177 -16.44 -27.09 3.80
CA ASP A 177 -17.24 -27.91 4.72
C ASP A 177 -18.12 -28.91 3.94
N GLU A 178 -18.84 -28.43 2.91
CA GLU A 178 -19.66 -29.27 2.01
C GLU A 178 -18.83 -30.25 1.17
N ILE A 179 -17.62 -29.87 0.73
CA ILE A 179 -16.69 -30.80 0.06
C ILE A 179 -16.26 -31.93 1.00
N GLY A 180 -16.04 -31.61 2.29
CA GLY A 180 -15.78 -32.60 3.35
C GLY A 180 -16.96 -33.54 3.57
N LEU A 181 -18.16 -32.99 3.82
CA LEU A 181 -19.38 -33.77 4.02
C LEU A 181 -19.71 -34.69 2.82
N ARG A 182 -19.52 -34.20 1.59
CA ARG A 182 -19.65 -35.02 0.37
C ARG A 182 -18.60 -36.14 0.34
N GLN A 183 -17.35 -35.86 0.70
CA GLN A 183 -16.30 -36.88 0.72
C GLN A 183 -16.58 -37.96 1.77
N ASP A 184 -17.04 -37.59 2.97
CA ASP A 184 -17.43 -38.54 4.01
C ASP A 184 -18.66 -39.36 3.60
N ALA A 185 -19.65 -38.75 2.94
CA ALA A 185 -20.78 -39.46 2.37
C ALA A 185 -20.36 -40.47 1.28
N GLU A 186 -19.40 -40.11 0.42
CA GLU A 186 -18.85 -41.02 -0.60
C GLU A 186 -18.00 -42.14 0.01
N ASN A 187 -17.22 -41.85 1.06
CA ASN A 187 -16.47 -42.84 1.82
C ASN A 187 -17.42 -43.87 2.47
N ASN A 188 -18.48 -43.40 3.14
CA ASN A 188 -19.51 -44.25 3.75
C ASN A 188 -20.28 -45.08 2.70
N LEU A 189 -20.62 -44.49 1.55
CA LEU A 189 -21.28 -45.19 0.44
C LEU A 189 -20.39 -46.28 -0.18
N ASN A 190 -19.08 -46.07 -0.24
CA ASN A 190 -18.14 -47.10 -0.68
C ASN A 190 -17.99 -48.22 0.37
N GLY A 191 -18.03 -47.89 1.67
CA GLY A 191 -18.15 -48.87 2.76
C GLY A 191 -19.39 -49.75 2.61
N PHE A 192 -20.57 -49.15 2.51
CA PHE A 192 -21.83 -49.90 2.33
C PHE A 192 -21.87 -50.74 1.04
N ARG A 193 -21.13 -50.36 -0.01
CA ARG A 193 -20.95 -51.23 -1.19
C ARG A 193 -20.13 -52.46 -0.87
N GLN A 194 -19.00 -52.29 -0.18
CA GLN A 194 -18.16 -53.41 0.27
C GLN A 194 -18.95 -54.35 1.21
N ASP A 195 -19.74 -53.80 2.14
CA ASP A 195 -20.61 -54.58 3.03
C ASP A 195 -21.65 -55.41 2.24
N VAL A 196 -22.24 -54.84 1.18
CA VAL A 196 -23.20 -55.52 0.30
C VAL A 196 -22.53 -56.58 -0.57
N ASP A 197 -21.31 -56.34 -1.06
CA ASP A 197 -20.54 -57.32 -1.82
C ASP A 197 -20.08 -58.49 -0.92
N GLU A 198 -19.65 -58.22 0.31
CA GLU A 198 -19.31 -59.25 1.30
C GLU A 198 -20.55 -60.04 1.73
N ALA A 199 -21.67 -59.38 2.03
CA ALA A 199 -22.93 -60.06 2.34
C ALA A 199 -23.43 -60.92 1.16
N SER A 200 -23.23 -60.47 -0.08
CA SER A 200 -23.57 -61.22 -1.29
C SER A 200 -22.66 -62.44 -1.48
N LEU A 201 -21.37 -62.31 -1.21
CA LEU A 201 -20.41 -63.43 -1.22
C LEU A 201 -20.76 -64.45 -0.15
N ASN A 202 -21.05 -64.01 1.08
CA ASN A 202 -21.45 -64.85 2.20
C ASN A 202 -22.77 -65.57 1.92
N ARG A 203 -23.75 -64.91 1.30
CA ARG A 203 -24.99 -65.55 0.81
C ARG A 203 -24.68 -66.69 -0.17
N VAL A 204 -23.87 -66.44 -1.19
CA VAL A 204 -23.51 -67.46 -2.21
C VAL A 204 -22.71 -68.63 -1.61
N GLN A 205 -21.88 -68.38 -0.60
CA GLN A 205 -21.21 -69.46 0.15
C GLN A 205 -22.19 -70.31 0.96
N LEU A 206 -23.18 -69.69 1.60
CA LEU A 206 -24.22 -70.40 2.35
C LEU A 206 -25.17 -71.17 1.43
N GLU A 207 -25.55 -70.61 0.27
CA GLU A 207 -26.34 -71.29 -0.76
C GLU A 207 -25.64 -72.57 -1.25
N ARG A 208 -24.35 -72.47 -1.64
CA ARG A 208 -23.55 -73.66 -2.00
C ARG A 208 -23.44 -74.71 -0.88
N LYS A 209 -23.45 -74.27 0.39
CA LYS A 209 -23.42 -75.18 1.54
C LYS A 209 -24.78 -75.85 1.78
N ILE A 210 -25.88 -75.16 1.49
CA ILE A 210 -27.23 -75.73 1.50
C ILE A 210 -27.32 -76.77 0.37
N ASP A 211 -26.91 -76.44 -0.85
CA ASP A 211 -26.92 -77.36 -1.99
C ASP A 211 -26.11 -78.64 -1.70
N ALA A 212 -24.88 -78.50 -1.20
CA ALA A 212 -24.03 -79.65 -0.84
C ALA A 212 -24.63 -80.54 0.27
N LEU A 213 -25.33 -79.95 1.25
CA LEU A 213 -26.05 -80.71 2.29
C LEU A 213 -27.34 -81.35 1.74
N GLN A 214 -27.99 -80.71 0.77
CA GLN A 214 -29.16 -81.24 0.07
C GLN A 214 -28.77 -82.48 -0.75
N ASP A 215 -27.65 -82.43 -1.46
CA ASP A 215 -27.10 -83.55 -2.22
C ASP A 215 -26.67 -84.70 -1.31
N GLU A 216 -26.00 -84.43 -0.18
CA GLU A 216 -25.67 -85.45 0.83
C GLU A 216 -26.94 -86.14 1.38
N ILE A 217 -27.99 -85.36 1.71
CA ILE A 217 -29.28 -85.92 2.15
C ILE A 217 -29.94 -86.77 1.04
N ASN A 218 -29.80 -86.38 -0.23
CA ASN A 218 -30.34 -87.14 -1.36
C ASN A 218 -29.51 -88.41 -1.64
N PHE A 219 -28.21 -88.39 -1.40
CA PHE A 219 -27.31 -89.55 -1.50
C PHE A 219 -27.63 -90.57 -0.40
N LEU A 220 -27.71 -90.15 0.86
CA LEU A 220 -28.08 -91.02 1.99
C LEU A 220 -29.48 -91.63 1.83
N LYS A 221 -30.45 -90.90 1.27
CA LYS A 221 -31.77 -91.46 0.93
C LYS A 221 -31.69 -92.57 -0.11
N LYS A 222 -30.91 -92.39 -1.18
CA LYS A 222 -30.72 -93.44 -2.21
C LYS A 222 -30.10 -94.69 -1.63
N ILE A 223 -29.06 -94.54 -0.79
CA ILE A 223 -28.44 -95.66 -0.07
C ILE A 223 -29.49 -96.38 0.79
N HIS A 224 -30.26 -95.68 1.63
CA HIS A 224 -31.30 -96.33 2.42
C HIS A 224 -32.40 -96.98 1.56
N GLU A 225 -32.77 -96.39 0.40
CA GLU A 225 -33.71 -96.99 -0.56
C GLU A 225 -33.14 -98.20 -1.32
N GLU A 226 -31.82 -98.35 -1.38
CA GLU A 226 -31.10 -99.50 -1.93
C GLU A 226 -30.92 -100.59 -0.86
N GLU A 227 -30.44 -100.25 0.33
CA GLU A 227 -30.37 -101.14 1.50
C GLU A 227 -31.74 -101.75 1.86
N LEU A 228 -32.81 -100.94 1.86
CA LEU A 228 -34.17 -101.44 2.10
C LEU A 228 -34.64 -102.39 1.00
N ARG A 229 -34.22 -102.17 -0.25
CA ARG A 229 -34.55 -103.06 -1.38
C ARG A 229 -33.80 -104.38 -1.27
N GLU A 230 -32.50 -104.34 -0.98
CA GLU A 230 -31.70 -105.55 -0.72
C GLU A 230 -32.25 -106.34 0.46
N LEU A 231 -32.61 -105.68 1.58
CA LEU A 231 -33.24 -106.34 2.72
C LEU A 231 -34.61 -106.93 2.36
N GLN A 232 -35.40 -106.25 1.52
CA GLN A 232 -36.71 -106.74 1.07
C GLN A 232 -36.58 -107.93 0.11
N GLU A 233 -35.56 -107.93 -0.77
CA GLU A 233 -35.18 -109.08 -1.61
C GLU A 233 -34.65 -110.25 -0.76
N GLN A 234 -33.81 -109.99 0.25
CA GLN A 234 -33.36 -111.00 1.22
C GLN A 234 -34.53 -111.61 2.01
N ILE A 235 -35.50 -110.79 2.44
CA ILE A 235 -36.72 -111.26 3.11
C ILE A 235 -37.56 -112.12 2.15
N MET A 236 -37.75 -111.71 0.89
CA MET A 236 -38.46 -112.54 -0.09
C MET A 236 -37.71 -113.85 -0.39
N ALA A 237 -36.38 -113.82 -0.47
CA ALA A 237 -35.55 -115.02 -0.64
C ALA A 237 -35.60 -115.96 0.58
N GLN A 238 -35.84 -115.44 1.79
CA GLN A 238 -36.09 -116.25 3.00
C GLN A 238 -37.55 -116.71 3.12
N GLN A 239 -38.51 -115.97 2.54
CA GLN A 239 -39.94 -116.27 2.60
C GLN A 239 -40.40 -117.23 1.50
N VAL A 240 -39.63 -117.35 0.41
CA VAL A 240 -39.71 -118.51 -0.50
C VAL A 240 -39.09 -119.72 0.18
N HIS A 241 -39.91 -120.74 0.42
CA HIS A 241 -39.44 -122.05 0.88
C HIS A 241 -38.52 -122.66 -0.17
N VAL A 242 -37.21 -122.68 0.09
CA VAL A 242 -36.24 -123.35 -0.79
C VAL A 242 -36.30 -124.86 -0.52
N ASP A 243 -37.19 -125.54 -1.24
CA ASP A 243 -37.13 -126.98 -1.46
C ASP A 243 -35.79 -127.33 -2.13
N LEU A 244 -34.81 -127.75 -1.32
CA LEU A 244 -33.50 -128.21 -1.77
C LEU A 244 -33.61 -129.61 -2.38
N ASP A 245 -34.20 -129.72 -3.58
CA ASP A 245 -34.09 -130.93 -4.39
C ASP A 245 -32.65 -131.06 -4.92
N VAL A 246 -31.83 -131.81 -4.19
CA VAL A 246 -30.41 -132.06 -4.49
C VAL A 246 -30.26 -133.06 -5.64
N SER A 247 -30.80 -132.68 -6.80
CA SER A 247 -30.25 -133.12 -8.08
C SER A 247 -28.77 -132.69 -8.13
N LYS A 248 -27.88 -133.59 -8.57
CA LYS A 248 -26.42 -133.33 -8.52
C LYS A 248 -26.08 -132.10 -9.36
N PRO A 249 -25.58 -131.00 -8.79
CA PRO A 249 -25.18 -129.85 -9.58
C PRO A 249 -24.02 -130.26 -10.50
N ASP A 250 -23.99 -129.72 -11.73
CA ASP A 250 -22.75 -129.71 -12.50
C ASP A 250 -21.76 -128.80 -11.76
N LEU A 251 -20.90 -129.42 -10.95
CA LEU A 251 -19.85 -128.73 -10.21
C LEU A 251 -18.97 -127.89 -11.16
N THR A 252 -18.83 -128.34 -12.41
CA THR A 252 -18.12 -127.64 -13.49
C THR A 252 -18.79 -126.32 -13.89
N ALA A 253 -20.11 -126.18 -13.73
CA ALA A 253 -20.86 -124.95 -14.00
C ALA A 253 -20.77 -123.97 -12.84
N ALA A 254 -21.04 -124.42 -11.60
CA ALA A 254 -20.92 -123.58 -10.42
C ALA A 254 -19.48 -123.05 -10.24
N LEU A 255 -18.47 -123.89 -10.47
CA LEU A 255 -17.06 -123.45 -10.46
C LEU A 255 -16.69 -122.53 -11.62
N ARG A 256 -17.40 -122.58 -12.75
CA ARG A 256 -17.25 -121.60 -13.85
C ARG A 256 -17.83 -120.25 -13.46
N ASP A 257 -19.05 -120.20 -12.93
CA ASP A 257 -19.69 -118.93 -12.56
C ASP A 257 -18.98 -118.25 -11.39
N ILE A 258 -18.56 -119.01 -10.37
CA ILE A 258 -17.73 -118.49 -9.28
C ILE A 258 -16.42 -117.92 -9.84
N ARG A 259 -15.75 -118.62 -10.77
CA ARG A 259 -14.53 -118.12 -11.41
C ARG A 259 -14.78 -116.84 -12.21
N VAL A 260 -15.87 -116.77 -12.99
CA VAL A 260 -16.23 -115.57 -13.76
C VAL A 260 -16.53 -114.40 -12.83
N GLN A 261 -17.19 -114.62 -11.69
CA GLN A 261 -17.37 -113.55 -10.70
C GLN A 261 -16.05 -113.09 -10.07
N TYR A 262 -15.11 -113.99 -9.77
CA TYR A 262 -13.77 -113.58 -9.30
C TYR A 262 -12.95 -112.85 -10.38
N GLU A 263 -13.02 -113.28 -11.64
CA GLU A 263 -12.36 -112.58 -12.76
C GLU A 263 -12.99 -111.19 -13.01
N ASN A 264 -14.31 -111.07 -12.96
CA ASN A 264 -15.03 -109.80 -13.04
C ASN A 264 -14.68 -108.86 -11.87
N MET A 265 -14.77 -109.35 -10.63
CA MET A 265 -14.45 -108.57 -9.42
C MET A 265 -12.98 -108.12 -9.39
N ALA A 266 -12.05 -108.97 -9.84
CA ALA A 266 -10.65 -108.59 -10.01
C ALA A 266 -10.46 -107.50 -11.09
N SER A 267 -11.23 -107.56 -12.19
CA SER A 267 -11.19 -106.54 -13.23
C SER A 267 -11.80 -105.21 -12.80
N SER A 268 -12.91 -105.24 -12.05
CA SER A 268 -13.58 -104.06 -11.49
C SER A 268 -12.66 -103.34 -10.50
N ASN A 269 -12.13 -104.06 -9.50
CA ASN A 269 -11.17 -103.52 -8.53
C ASN A 269 -9.91 -102.93 -9.21
N MET A 270 -9.43 -103.53 -10.32
CA MET A 270 -8.31 -102.97 -11.09
C MET A 270 -8.69 -101.67 -11.83
N GLN A 271 -9.91 -101.57 -12.38
CA GLN A 271 -10.41 -100.35 -13.01
C GLN A 271 -10.69 -99.25 -11.97
N GLU A 272 -11.39 -99.57 -10.90
CA GLU A 272 -11.69 -98.68 -9.77
C GLU A 272 -10.41 -98.11 -9.15
N THR A 273 -9.38 -98.93 -8.95
CA THR A 273 -8.08 -98.43 -8.46
C THR A 273 -7.35 -97.57 -9.49
N GLU A 274 -7.37 -97.92 -10.78
CA GLU A 274 -6.77 -97.04 -11.81
C GLU A 274 -7.51 -95.70 -11.91
N GLU A 275 -8.84 -95.69 -11.88
CA GLU A 275 -9.67 -94.48 -11.92
C GLU A 275 -9.49 -93.64 -10.65
N TRP A 276 -9.38 -94.27 -9.47
CA TRP A 276 -9.04 -93.59 -8.22
C TRP A 276 -7.67 -92.91 -8.31
N TYR A 277 -6.64 -93.60 -8.82
CA TYR A 277 -5.32 -92.99 -9.03
C TYR A 277 -5.37 -91.86 -10.07
N ARG A 278 -6.03 -92.06 -11.21
CA ARG A 278 -6.20 -91.02 -12.26
C ARG A 278 -6.89 -89.77 -11.70
N SER A 279 -7.96 -89.95 -10.93
CA SER A 279 -8.67 -88.88 -10.24
C SER A 279 -7.77 -88.17 -9.23
N LYS A 280 -7.00 -88.92 -8.43
CA LYS A 280 -6.04 -88.35 -7.45
C LYS A 280 -4.90 -87.56 -8.13
N PHE A 281 -4.42 -88.01 -9.28
CA PHE A 281 -3.43 -87.28 -10.09
C PHE A 281 -4.04 -86.02 -10.72
N ALA A 282 -5.29 -86.08 -11.18
CA ALA A 282 -6.01 -84.90 -11.66
C ALA A 282 -6.16 -83.86 -10.55
N ASP A 283 -6.73 -84.23 -9.38
CA ASP A 283 -6.84 -83.39 -8.17
C ASP A 283 -5.53 -82.64 -7.84
N LEU A 284 -4.42 -83.39 -7.76
CA LEU A 284 -3.10 -82.85 -7.41
C LEU A 284 -2.55 -81.91 -8.48
N THR A 285 -2.76 -82.24 -9.76
CA THR A 285 -2.37 -81.38 -10.89
C THR A 285 -3.16 -80.07 -10.90
N ASP A 286 -4.47 -80.16 -10.66
CA ASP A 286 -5.38 -79.02 -10.58
C ASP A 286 -5.09 -78.12 -9.37
N ALA A 287 -4.79 -78.71 -8.21
CA ALA A 287 -4.34 -77.98 -7.03
C ALA A 287 -2.99 -77.27 -7.27
N ALA A 288 -2.03 -77.93 -7.94
CA ALA A 288 -0.76 -77.33 -8.32
C ALA A 288 -0.95 -76.17 -9.32
N ASN A 289 -1.83 -76.33 -10.31
CA ASN A 289 -2.17 -75.28 -11.27
C ASN A 289 -2.80 -74.06 -10.59
N ARG A 290 -3.77 -74.25 -9.70
CA ARG A 290 -4.39 -73.16 -8.91
C ARG A 290 -3.39 -72.42 -8.04
N ASN A 291 -2.46 -73.14 -7.41
CA ASN A 291 -1.40 -72.54 -6.59
C ASN A 291 -0.39 -71.76 -7.45
N ALA A 292 0.03 -72.31 -8.60
CA ALA A 292 0.89 -71.61 -9.54
C ALA A 292 0.25 -70.33 -10.10
N GLU A 293 -1.06 -70.35 -10.36
CA GLU A 293 -1.84 -69.19 -10.82
C GLU A 293 -2.00 -68.14 -9.72
N ALA A 294 -2.32 -68.54 -8.47
CA ALA A 294 -2.36 -67.62 -7.33
C ALA A 294 -0.98 -66.95 -7.08
N LEU A 295 0.11 -67.73 -7.17
CA LEU A 295 1.48 -67.20 -7.08
C LEU A 295 1.82 -66.26 -8.24
N ARG A 296 1.23 -66.47 -9.44
CA ARG A 296 1.39 -65.58 -10.60
C ARG A 296 0.64 -64.26 -10.37
N GLN A 297 -0.56 -64.30 -9.82
CA GLN A 297 -1.38 -63.12 -9.49
C GLN A 297 -0.73 -62.26 -8.40
N ALA A 298 -0.36 -62.86 -7.26
CA ALA A 298 0.35 -62.17 -6.17
C ALA A 298 1.69 -61.54 -6.64
N LYS A 299 2.40 -62.17 -7.58
CA LYS A 299 3.58 -61.58 -8.22
C LYS A 299 3.27 -60.41 -9.14
N GLN A 300 2.10 -60.37 -9.78
CA GLN A 300 1.69 -59.20 -10.58
C GLN A 300 1.29 -58.03 -9.68
N GLU A 301 0.51 -58.28 -8.64
CA GLU A 301 0.14 -57.28 -7.62
C GLU A 301 1.38 -56.66 -6.97
N ALA A 302 2.34 -57.48 -6.51
CA ALA A 302 3.59 -56.99 -5.92
C ALA A 302 4.43 -56.13 -6.89
N ASN A 303 4.39 -56.39 -8.20
CA ASN A 303 5.06 -55.56 -9.21
C ASN A 303 4.30 -54.26 -9.50
N GLU A 304 2.96 -54.29 -9.49
CA GLU A 304 2.15 -53.10 -9.70
C GLU A 304 2.21 -52.16 -8.48
N TYR A 305 2.16 -52.67 -7.25
CA TYR A 305 2.45 -51.86 -6.05
C TYR A 305 3.86 -51.26 -6.07
N ARG A 306 4.88 -52.03 -6.50
CA ARG A 306 6.25 -51.51 -6.68
C ARG A 306 6.30 -50.37 -7.70
N ARG A 307 5.53 -50.46 -8.77
CA ARG A 307 5.41 -49.41 -9.79
C ARG A 307 4.69 -48.17 -9.26
N GLN A 308 3.61 -48.34 -8.51
CA GLN A 308 2.87 -47.24 -7.88
C GLN A 308 3.75 -46.47 -6.89
N ILE A 309 4.52 -47.19 -6.06
CA ILE A 309 5.54 -46.59 -5.17
C ILE A 309 6.55 -45.77 -5.98
N GLN A 310 7.03 -46.26 -7.13
CA GLN A 310 7.96 -45.52 -7.98
C GLN A 310 7.34 -44.24 -8.56
N VAL A 311 6.10 -44.29 -9.06
CA VAL A 311 5.39 -43.10 -9.58
C VAL A 311 5.22 -42.05 -8.48
N VAL A 312 4.65 -42.44 -7.33
CA VAL A 312 4.44 -41.52 -6.19
C VAL A 312 5.77 -40.97 -5.65
N THR A 313 6.86 -41.73 -5.72
CA THR A 313 8.20 -41.22 -5.35
C THR A 313 8.68 -40.15 -6.32
N CYS A 314 8.56 -40.38 -7.63
CA CYS A 314 8.93 -39.37 -8.64
C CYS A 314 8.06 -38.12 -8.58
N ASP A 315 6.75 -38.26 -8.29
CA ASP A 315 5.85 -37.13 -8.10
C ASP A 315 6.22 -36.33 -6.83
N LEU A 316 6.60 -37.00 -5.74
CA LEU A 316 7.13 -36.35 -4.53
C LEU A 316 8.45 -35.60 -4.79
N GLU A 317 9.36 -36.19 -5.56
CA GLU A 317 10.63 -35.56 -5.95
C GLU A 317 10.40 -34.34 -6.86
N ALA A 318 9.47 -34.44 -7.81
CA ALA A 318 9.08 -33.32 -8.67
C ALA A 318 8.44 -32.18 -7.85
N LEU A 319 7.50 -32.49 -6.95
CA LEU A 319 6.85 -31.50 -6.09
C LEU A 319 7.84 -30.82 -5.14
N ARG A 320 8.77 -31.57 -4.54
CA ARG A 320 9.89 -31.02 -3.76
C ARG A 320 10.74 -30.05 -4.58
N GLY A 321 11.15 -30.45 -5.79
CA GLY A 321 11.91 -29.60 -6.71
C GLY A 321 11.16 -28.31 -7.10
N THR A 322 9.85 -28.38 -7.30
CA THR A 322 9.04 -27.16 -7.53
C THR A 322 8.94 -26.28 -6.28
N ASN A 323 8.78 -26.86 -5.09
CA ASN A 323 8.71 -26.09 -3.84
C ASN A 323 10.04 -25.40 -3.52
N GLU A 324 11.17 -26.11 -3.62
CA GLU A 324 12.52 -25.52 -3.51
C GLU A 324 12.76 -24.40 -4.53
N SER A 325 12.13 -24.47 -5.71
CA SER A 325 12.18 -23.39 -6.71
C SER A 325 11.36 -22.17 -6.29
N LEU A 326 10.18 -22.36 -5.71
CA LEU A 326 9.32 -21.28 -5.22
C LEU A 326 9.91 -20.63 -3.95
N GLU A 327 10.43 -21.41 -3.01
CA GLU A 327 11.15 -20.93 -1.82
C GLU A 327 12.42 -20.14 -2.16
N ARG A 328 13.06 -20.44 -3.30
CA ARG A 328 14.20 -19.67 -3.81
C ARG A 328 13.74 -18.37 -4.47
N GLN A 329 12.72 -18.42 -5.32
CA GLN A 329 12.14 -17.23 -5.95
C GLN A 329 11.53 -16.25 -4.91
N LEU A 330 10.95 -16.77 -3.83
CA LEU A 330 10.48 -15.96 -2.71
C LEU A 330 11.63 -15.20 -2.05
N ARG A 331 12.70 -15.89 -1.64
CA ARG A 331 13.89 -15.24 -1.07
C ARG A 331 14.55 -14.25 -2.03
N GLU A 332 14.68 -14.61 -3.31
CA GLU A 332 15.18 -13.69 -4.35
C GLU A 332 14.29 -12.44 -4.51
N MET A 333 12.99 -12.51 -4.22
CA MET A 333 12.08 -11.34 -4.19
C MET A 333 12.23 -10.56 -2.88
N GLU A 334 12.29 -11.23 -1.73
CA GLU A 334 12.48 -10.62 -0.41
C GLU A 334 13.81 -9.85 -0.32
N GLU A 335 14.90 -10.44 -0.80
CA GLU A 335 16.22 -9.79 -0.91
C GLU A 335 16.18 -8.55 -1.82
N ARG A 336 15.46 -8.61 -2.95
CA ARG A 336 15.27 -7.45 -3.83
C ARG A 336 14.46 -6.35 -3.16
N CYS A 337 13.33 -6.67 -2.53
CA CYS A 337 12.53 -5.71 -1.79
C CYS A 337 13.30 -5.10 -0.61
N ALA A 338 14.16 -5.86 0.06
CA ALA A 338 15.05 -5.37 1.11
C ALA A 338 16.12 -4.40 0.55
N MET A 339 16.77 -4.74 -0.58
CA MET A 339 17.73 -3.84 -1.24
C MET A 339 17.07 -2.56 -1.76
N GLU A 340 15.88 -2.63 -2.35
CA GLU A 340 15.13 -1.44 -2.77
C GLU A 340 14.73 -0.58 -1.56
N THR A 341 14.26 -1.20 -0.48
CA THR A 341 13.90 -0.49 0.77
C THR A 341 15.11 0.20 1.41
N ALA A 342 16.27 -0.47 1.44
CA ALA A 342 17.52 0.12 1.90
C ALA A 342 17.93 1.31 1.02
N GLY A 343 17.87 1.17 -0.31
CA GLY A 343 18.16 2.26 -1.25
C GLY A 343 17.23 3.46 -1.08
N TYR A 344 15.93 3.23 -0.82
CA TYR A 344 15.00 4.33 -0.48
C TYR A 344 15.38 4.97 0.85
N GLN A 345 15.71 4.20 1.89
CA GLN A 345 16.14 4.73 3.19
C GLN A 345 17.42 5.57 3.07
N ASP A 346 18.42 5.12 2.31
CA ASP A 346 19.64 5.89 2.02
C ASP A 346 19.31 7.23 1.33
N THR A 347 18.38 7.23 0.36
CA THR A 347 17.95 8.48 -0.30
C THR A 347 17.18 9.42 0.62
N VAL A 348 16.41 8.89 1.58
CA VAL A 348 15.73 9.68 2.61
C VAL A 348 16.76 10.31 3.54
N SER A 349 17.68 9.53 4.10
CA SER A 349 18.67 10.05 5.05
C SER A 349 19.63 11.06 4.41
N ARG A 350 20.03 10.89 3.14
CA ARG A 350 20.77 11.94 2.41
C ARG A 350 19.96 13.24 2.26
N LEU A 351 18.64 13.15 2.03
CA LEU A 351 17.77 14.34 1.95
C LEU A 351 17.58 15.00 3.33
N GLU A 352 17.52 14.21 4.40
CA GLU A 352 17.47 14.70 5.78
C GLU A 352 18.76 15.43 6.17
N GLU A 353 19.93 14.89 5.78
CA GLU A 353 21.24 15.53 5.91
C GLU A 353 21.33 16.84 5.11
N GLU A 354 20.89 16.85 3.85
CA GLU A 354 20.85 18.08 3.02
C GLU A 354 19.93 19.15 3.61
N ILE A 355 18.76 18.76 4.11
CA ILE A 355 17.83 19.65 4.83
C ILE A 355 18.46 20.18 6.12
N GLN A 356 19.23 19.36 6.84
CA GLN A 356 19.89 19.76 8.08
C GLN A 356 21.05 20.75 7.82
N ALA A 357 21.91 20.47 6.84
CA ALA A 357 22.98 21.36 6.42
C ALA A 357 22.44 22.73 5.97
N LEU A 358 21.33 22.77 5.23
CA LEU A 358 20.68 24.02 4.80
C LEU A 358 20.05 24.81 5.97
N LYS A 359 19.57 24.13 7.04
CA LYS A 359 19.13 24.83 8.26
C LYS A 359 20.30 25.45 9.01
N GLU A 360 21.43 24.74 9.10
CA GLU A 360 22.64 25.24 9.76
C GLU A 360 23.27 26.40 8.99
N GLU A 361 23.24 26.37 7.66
CA GLU A 361 23.59 27.49 6.78
C GLU A 361 22.68 28.71 6.98
N MET A 362 21.36 28.49 7.01
CA MET A 362 20.38 29.55 7.31
C MET A 362 20.62 30.18 8.69
N ALA A 363 20.89 29.36 9.72
CA ALA A 363 21.20 29.83 11.07
C ALA A 363 22.50 30.65 11.11
N ARG A 364 23.54 30.20 10.40
CA ARG A 364 24.83 30.92 10.25
C ARG A 364 24.62 32.30 9.62
N HIS A 365 23.89 32.37 8.51
CA HIS A 365 23.58 33.63 7.85
C HIS A 365 22.75 34.57 8.72
N LEU A 366 21.77 34.05 9.48
CA LEU A 366 21.00 34.86 10.43
C LEU A 366 21.88 35.47 11.53
N GLN A 367 22.90 34.73 12.01
CA GLN A 367 23.89 35.27 12.94
C GLN A 367 24.77 36.35 12.25
N GLU A 368 25.30 36.08 11.06
CA GLU A 368 26.10 37.03 10.28
C GLU A 368 25.35 38.34 10.01
N TYR A 369 24.05 38.28 9.71
CA TYR A 369 23.18 39.45 9.56
C TYR A 369 22.96 40.20 10.88
N GLN A 370 22.81 39.49 12.00
CA GLN A 370 22.65 40.12 13.32
C GLN A 370 23.95 40.82 13.75
N ASP A 371 25.12 40.21 13.52
CA ASP A 371 26.41 40.83 13.83
C ASP A 371 26.69 42.05 12.95
N LEU A 372 26.34 41.99 11.65
CA LEU A 372 26.40 43.16 10.77
C LEU A 372 25.44 44.28 11.20
N LEU A 373 24.24 43.93 11.66
CA LEU A 373 23.28 44.89 12.23
C LEU A 373 23.82 45.52 13.53
N ASN A 374 24.45 44.75 14.41
CA ASN A 374 25.09 45.23 15.63
C ASN A 374 26.19 46.27 15.30
N VAL A 375 27.06 45.98 14.31
CA VAL A 375 28.08 46.92 13.81
C VAL A 375 27.44 48.18 13.23
N LYS A 376 26.36 48.04 12.44
CA LYS A 376 25.64 49.18 11.86
C LYS A 376 25.05 50.09 12.94
N LEU A 377 24.49 49.53 14.01
CA LEU A 377 23.96 50.29 15.15
C LEU A 377 25.07 51.00 15.93
N ALA A 378 26.25 50.39 16.09
CA ALA A 378 27.41 51.05 16.68
C ALA A 378 27.84 52.28 15.86
N LEU A 379 27.91 52.13 14.53
CA LEU A 379 28.24 53.22 13.60
C LEU A 379 27.17 54.34 13.58
N ASP A 380 25.87 54.02 13.73
CA ASP A 380 24.83 55.04 13.90
C ASP A 380 25.08 55.88 15.17
N ILE A 381 25.47 55.24 16.28
CA ILE A 381 25.76 55.89 17.57
C ILE A 381 27.03 56.76 17.45
N GLU A 382 28.08 56.26 16.81
CA GLU A 382 29.27 57.06 16.48
C GLU A 382 28.89 58.29 15.66
N ILE A 383 28.14 58.14 14.56
CA ILE A 383 27.67 59.26 13.72
C ILE A 383 26.82 60.25 14.53
N ALA A 384 25.96 59.78 15.43
CA ALA A 384 25.17 60.64 16.31
C ALA A 384 26.04 61.43 17.31
N THR A 385 27.07 60.80 17.89
CA THR A 385 27.99 61.50 18.81
C THR A 385 28.90 62.49 18.07
N TYR A 386 29.41 62.16 16.88
CA TYR A 386 30.17 63.09 16.04
C TYR A 386 29.33 64.31 15.64
N ARG A 387 28.05 64.13 15.26
CA ARG A 387 27.12 65.24 15.00
C ARG A 387 26.95 66.14 16.21
N LYS A 388 26.66 65.56 17.38
CA LYS A 388 26.49 66.31 18.64
C LYS A 388 27.76 67.07 19.07
N LEU A 389 28.94 66.55 18.76
CA LEU A 389 30.22 67.25 18.97
C LEU A 389 30.39 68.43 18.01
N LEU A 390 30.04 68.27 16.73
CA LEU A 390 30.07 69.33 15.72
C LEU A 390 29.07 70.46 16.04
N GLU A 391 27.83 70.11 16.37
CA GLU A 391 26.80 71.06 16.87
C GLU A 391 27.30 71.84 18.11
N GLY A 392 28.10 71.19 18.96
CA GLY A 392 28.76 71.80 20.11
C GLY A 392 29.92 72.76 19.79
N GLU A 393 30.59 72.60 18.65
CA GLU A 393 31.58 73.56 18.14
C GLU A 393 30.91 74.71 17.38
N GLU A 394 29.88 74.43 16.57
CA GLU A 394 29.07 75.48 15.91
C GLU A 394 28.43 76.40 16.96
N SER A 395 28.03 75.86 18.11
CA SER A 395 27.57 76.61 19.30
C SER A 395 28.65 77.47 19.97
N ARG A 396 29.95 77.24 19.72
CA ARG A 396 31.06 78.10 20.17
C ARG A 396 31.44 79.16 19.15
N ILE A 397 31.23 78.88 17.86
CA ILE A 397 31.64 79.73 16.73
C ILE A 397 30.53 80.72 16.34
N THR A 398 29.26 80.44 16.65
CA THR A 398 28.10 81.23 16.19
C THR A 398 27.55 82.18 17.26
N ILE A 399 27.54 83.48 16.95
CA ILE A 399 26.86 84.53 17.74
C ILE A 399 25.33 84.31 17.64
N PRO A 400 24.55 84.41 18.74
CA PRO A 400 23.21 83.82 18.80
C PRO A 400 22.14 84.55 17.97
N VAL A 401 21.45 83.80 17.12
CA VAL A 401 20.14 84.19 16.54
C VAL A 401 19.09 83.11 16.84
N GLN A 402 18.32 83.40 17.89
CA GLN A 402 16.96 82.93 18.22
C GLN A 402 16.54 81.48 17.86
N SER A 403 16.33 80.70 18.93
CA SER A 403 15.61 79.42 18.94
C SER A 403 14.19 79.50 18.35
N PHE A 404 13.77 78.42 17.69
CA PHE A 404 12.36 78.03 17.57
C PHE A 404 12.17 76.60 18.09
N SER A 405 11.55 76.48 19.27
CA SER A 405 11.23 75.19 19.89
C SER A 405 10.01 74.54 19.25
N ASN A 406 10.12 73.26 18.86
CA ASN A 406 9.22 72.14 19.22
C ASN A 406 9.24 71.02 18.16
N MET A 407 9.93 69.93 18.47
CA MET A 407 9.66 68.60 17.92
C MET A 407 9.33 67.68 19.10
N GLN A 408 8.07 67.24 19.18
CA GLN A 408 7.60 66.40 20.28
C GLN A 408 8.11 64.97 20.11
N PHE A 409 9.15 64.61 20.86
CA PHE A 409 9.66 63.24 20.90
C PHE A 409 8.67 62.34 21.64
N ARG A 410 7.70 61.79 20.90
CA ARG A 410 6.71 60.85 21.43
C ARG A 410 7.35 59.47 21.51
N GLU A 411 7.83 59.10 22.69
CA GLU A 411 8.29 57.75 23.00
C GLU A 411 7.19 56.73 22.65
N THR A 412 7.45 55.93 21.61
CA THR A 412 6.67 54.72 21.35
C THR A 412 7.32 53.60 22.15
N ASN A 413 6.88 53.49 23.40
CA ASN A 413 7.32 52.44 24.31
C ASN A 413 6.92 51.07 23.71
N LEU A 414 7.90 50.38 23.12
CA LEU A 414 7.73 49.03 22.56
C LEU A 414 7.71 48.02 23.71
N ASP A 415 6.57 48.01 24.39
CA ASP A 415 6.21 47.10 25.46
C ASP A 415 6.06 45.67 24.89
N THR A 416 7.19 45.00 24.66
CA THR A 416 7.28 43.61 24.17
C THR A 416 6.83 42.64 25.26
N LYS A 417 5.53 42.68 25.57
CA LYS A 417 4.85 41.66 26.36
C LYS A 417 4.92 40.33 25.63
N THR A 418 5.85 39.48 26.05
CA THR A 418 5.85 38.05 25.73
C THR A 418 4.57 37.42 26.28
N PRO A 419 3.66 36.91 25.44
CA PRO A 419 2.54 36.13 25.93
C PRO A 419 3.05 34.72 26.21
N GLU A 420 3.55 34.47 27.42
CA GLU A 420 3.69 33.10 27.95
C GLU A 420 2.31 32.50 28.21
N ALA A 421 1.55 32.28 27.14
CA ALA A 421 0.34 31.49 27.15
C ALA A 421 0.73 30.02 27.38
N HIS A 422 0.89 29.64 28.64
CA HIS A 422 1.02 28.25 29.08
C HIS A 422 -0.27 27.48 28.72
N VAL A 423 -0.36 27.03 27.47
CA VAL A 423 -1.48 26.22 26.98
C VAL A 423 -1.43 24.86 27.66
N LYS A 424 -2.18 24.72 28.76
CA LYS A 424 -2.46 23.45 29.44
C LYS A 424 -3.24 22.53 28.49
N ARG A 425 -2.52 21.78 27.64
CA ARG A 425 -3.10 20.72 26.82
C ARG A 425 -3.49 19.55 27.73
N SER A 426 -4.76 19.50 28.14
CA SER A 426 -5.35 18.31 28.75
C SER A 426 -5.35 17.17 27.72
N ILE A 427 -4.65 16.07 28.01
CA ILE A 427 -4.69 14.88 27.17
C ILE A 427 -5.92 14.07 27.58
N LEU A 428 -6.92 14.02 26.71
CA LEU A 428 -8.09 13.15 26.84
C LEU A 428 -7.76 11.77 26.25
N VAL A 429 -7.55 10.79 27.12
CA VAL A 429 -7.35 9.40 26.69
C VAL A 429 -8.72 8.74 26.59
N ARG A 430 -9.08 8.29 25.39
CA ARG A 430 -10.32 7.54 25.11
C ARG A 430 -10.01 6.04 25.12
N THR A 431 -10.27 5.38 26.25
CA THR A 431 -10.37 3.92 26.31
C THR A 431 -11.74 3.48 25.80
N VAL A 432 -11.77 2.47 24.92
CA VAL A 432 -13.01 1.85 24.44
C VAL A 432 -12.94 0.37 24.80
N GLU A 433 -13.78 -0.05 25.74
CA GLU A 433 -14.02 -1.47 25.99
C GLU A 433 -15.33 -1.88 25.33
N THR A 434 -15.29 -2.97 24.55
CA THR A 434 -16.46 -3.62 23.98
C THR A 434 -16.69 -4.94 24.68
N ARG A 435 -17.80 -5.05 25.42
CA ARG A 435 -18.36 -6.33 25.85
C ARG A 435 -19.79 -6.43 25.34
N ASP A 436 -20.14 -7.61 24.86
CA ASP A 436 -21.52 -8.03 24.56
C ASP A 436 -22.33 -7.08 23.65
N GLY A 437 -21.65 -6.39 22.74
CA GLY A 437 -22.24 -5.57 21.67
C GLY A 437 -22.51 -4.09 22.04
N GLU A 438 -22.41 -3.70 23.31
CA GLU A 438 -22.59 -2.31 23.74
C GLU A 438 -21.23 -1.59 23.90
N VAL A 439 -21.17 -0.33 23.44
CA VAL A 439 -19.94 0.46 23.42
C VAL A 439 -19.92 1.46 24.57
N TYR A 440 -19.22 1.11 25.64
CA TYR A 440 -19.04 1.99 26.80
C TYR A 440 -17.84 2.92 26.59
N ILE A 441 -18.07 4.24 26.64
CA ILE A 441 -17.04 5.26 26.44
C ILE A 441 -16.76 5.99 27.75
N ALA A 442 -15.62 5.69 28.37
CA ALA A 442 -15.10 6.41 29.52
C ALA A 442 -14.10 7.50 29.07
N TYR A 443 -14.17 8.67 29.72
CA TYR A 443 -13.24 9.79 29.47
C TYR A 443 -12.39 10.05 30.71
N LEU A 444 -11.10 9.69 30.63
CA LEU A 444 -10.12 10.00 31.67
C LEU A 444 -9.35 11.28 31.31
N THR A 445 -9.51 12.31 32.12
CA THR A 445 -8.80 13.59 32.00
C THR A 445 -7.48 13.56 32.76
N LEU A 446 -6.37 13.33 32.03
CA LEU A 446 -5.04 13.39 32.63
C LEU A 446 -4.60 14.85 32.80
N LEU A 447 -4.72 15.34 34.03
CA LEU A 447 -4.09 16.57 34.49
C LEU A 447 -2.60 16.31 34.73
N THR A 448 -1.75 16.81 33.83
CA THR A 448 -0.29 16.77 33.99
C THR A 448 0.15 17.65 35.15
N THR A 449 0.37 17.05 36.32
CA THR A 449 1.07 17.71 37.44
C THR A 449 2.53 17.92 37.08
N ASN A 450 3.04 19.14 37.24
CA ASN A 450 4.45 19.45 37.03
C ASN A 450 5.33 18.59 37.94
N LEU A 451 6.24 17.82 37.34
CA LEU A 451 7.36 17.21 38.05
C LEU A 451 8.63 18.00 37.66
N PHE A 452 9.05 18.89 38.55
CA PHE A 452 10.24 19.72 38.39
C PHE A 452 11.14 19.47 39.60
N ILE A 453 12.11 18.57 39.41
CA ILE A 453 13.16 18.14 40.35
C ILE A 453 12.61 17.57 41.67
#